data_AF-A0A536R8G8-F1
#
_entry.id   AF-A0A536R8G8-F1
#
_cell.length_a   1.000
_cell.length_b   1.000
_cell.length_c   1.000
_cell.angle_alpha   90.00
_cell.angle_beta   90.00
_cell.angle_gamma   90.00
#
_symmetry.space_group_name_H-M   'P 1'
#
loop_
_entity.id
_entity.type
_entity.pdbx_description
1 polymer ?
#
loop_
_entity_poly.entity_id
_entity_poly.type
_entity_poly.pdbx_seq_one_letter_code
_entity_poly.pdbx_strand_id
1 'polypeptide(L)' 'APGHPDPDLLIRTGGELRVSNFLLWEVAYSEMWATQVLWPDFSVGDLDAALASYAERERRFGR' A
#
# COMPACT_ATOMS: atom_id res chain seq x y z
N ALA A 1 11.88 10.93 1.47
CA ALA A 1 13.36 11.15 1.58
C ALA A 1 13.92 11.69 0.26
N PRO A 2 14.81 12.70 0.24
CA PRO A 2 15.24 13.33 -1.01
C PRO A 2 15.99 12.34 -1.90
N GLY A 3 15.33 11.86 -2.97
CA GLY A 3 15.88 10.89 -3.92
C GLY A 3 14.95 9.74 -4.33
N HIS A 4 13.84 9.51 -3.62
CA HIS A 4 12.87 8.47 -3.96
C HIS A 4 11.52 9.09 -4.34
N PRO A 5 10.81 8.54 -5.34
CA PRO A 5 9.45 8.97 -5.64
C PRO A 5 8.52 8.66 -4.46
N ASP A 6 7.44 9.43 -4.36
CA ASP A 6 6.38 9.15 -3.40
C ASP A 6 5.75 7.78 -3.72
N PRO A 7 5.43 6.95 -2.70
CA PRO A 7 4.80 5.66 -2.93
C PRO A 7 3.42 5.80 -3.58
N ASP A 8 3.15 4.96 -4.56
CA ASP A 8 1.80 4.86 -5.14
C ASP A 8 0.88 3.92 -4.33
N LEU A 9 1.46 2.93 -3.64
CA LEU A 9 0.75 1.89 -2.92
C LEU A 9 1.40 1.63 -1.55
N LEU A 10 0.61 1.73 -0.49
CA LEU A 10 0.97 1.35 0.88
C LEU A 10 0.31 0.02 1.24
N ILE A 11 1.11 -1.01 1.49
CA ILE A 11 0.66 -2.34 1.93
C ILE A 11 0.79 -2.46 3.45
N ARG A 12 -0.27 -2.89 4.13
CA ARG A 12 -0.28 -3.13 5.58
C ARG A 12 -0.79 -4.52 5.94
N THR A 13 0.10 -5.33 6.52
CA THR A 13 -0.21 -6.68 7.03
C THR A 13 -0.70 -6.64 8.49
N GLY A 14 -1.24 -7.76 8.97
CA GLY A 14 -1.56 -7.96 10.39
C GLY A 14 -2.93 -7.45 10.83
N GLY A 15 -3.85 -7.20 9.90
CA GLY A 15 -5.26 -6.92 10.17
C GLY A 15 -5.59 -5.49 10.61
N GLU A 16 -4.57 -4.64 10.74
CA GLU A 16 -4.70 -3.28 11.25
C GLU A 16 -4.93 -2.27 10.12
N LEU A 17 -5.98 -1.45 10.22
CA LEU A 17 -6.28 -0.39 9.26
C LEU A 17 -5.83 0.98 9.79
N ARG A 18 -4.53 1.21 9.82
CA ARG A 18 -3.93 2.47 10.28
C ARG A 18 -2.61 2.76 9.57
N VAL A 19 -2.17 4.00 9.52
CA VAL A 19 -0.83 4.33 8.95
C VAL A 19 0.27 4.20 10.01
N SER A 20 -0.05 4.38 11.30
CA SER A 20 0.92 4.30 12.42
C SER A 20 2.14 5.21 12.25
N ASN A 21 1.96 6.44 11.77
CA ASN A 21 3.04 7.42 11.62
C ASN A 21 4.16 6.97 10.65
N PHE A 22 3.84 6.09 9.69
CA PHE A 22 4.77 5.66 8.65
C PHE A 22 4.62 6.53 7.40
N LEU A 23 5.72 7.19 7.00
CA LEU A 23 5.82 7.98 5.75
C LEU A 23 4.66 8.95 5.52
N LEU A 24 4.20 9.65 6.57
CA LEU A 24 2.97 10.46 6.55
C LEU A 24 2.88 11.43 5.37
N TRP A 25 4.00 12.05 4.99
CA TRP A 25 4.02 12.99 3.88
C TRP A 25 4.03 12.26 2.55
N GLU A 26 4.93 11.29 2.39
CA GLU A 26 5.09 10.57 1.15
C GLU A 26 3.84 9.73 0.78
N VAL A 27 3.09 9.23 1.76
CA VAL A 27 1.87 8.44 1.50
C VAL A 27 0.58 9.25 1.43
N ALA A 28 0.66 10.58 1.40
CA ALA A 28 -0.51 11.46 1.40
C ALA A 28 -1.49 11.18 0.25
N TYR A 29 -0.98 10.63 -0.86
CA TYR A 29 -1.76 10.26 -2.05
C TYR A 29 -1.63 8.78 -2.44
N SER A 30 -0.98 7.96 -1.62
CA SER A 30 -0.89 6.53 -1.90
C SER A 30 -2.25 5.86 -1.74
N GLU A 31 -2.51 4.88 -2.59
CA GLU A 31 -3.56 3.89 -2.32
C GLU A 31 -3.15 3.02 -1.14
N MET A 32 -4.11 2.66 -0.28
CA MET A 32 -3.86 1.79 0.87
C MET A 32 -4.50 0.43 0.65
N TRP A 33 -3.70 -0.63 0.77
CA TRP A 33 -4.14 -2.02 0.78
C TRP A 33 -3.76 -2.66 2.10
N ALA A 34 -4.74 -3.23 2.81
CA ALA A 34 -4.53 -3.86 4.10
C ALA A 34 -5.01 -5.31 4.09
N THR A 35 -4.29 -6.21 4.75
CA THR A 35 -4.60 -7.65 4.83
C THR A 35 -4.54 -8.17 6.25
N GLN A 36 -5.33 -9.21 6.53
CA GLN A 36 -5.31 -9.96 7.79
C GLN A 36 -4.09 -10.89 7.90
N VAL A 37 -3.42 -11.19 6.79
CA VAL A 37 -2.21 -12.02 6.77
C VAL A 37 -1.13 -11.40 7.64
N LEU A 38 -0.55 -12.18 8.55
CA LEU A 38 0.54 -11.72 9.41
C LEU A 38 1.83 -11.65 8.59
N TRP A 39 2.76 -10.76 8.97
CA TRP A 39 4.01 -10.57 8.24
C TRP A 39 4.83 -11.86 8.00
N PRO A 40 4.96 -12.78 8.98
CA PRO A 40 5.68 -14.04 8.77
C PRO A 40 5.04 -14.97 7.73
N ASP A 41 3.73 -14.83 7.53
CA ASP A 41 2.93 -15.65 6.60
C ASP A 41 2.71 -14.95 5.25
N PHE A 42 3.14 -13.69 5.11
CA PHE A 42 2.97 -12.90 3.90
C PHE A 42 3.85 -13.44 2.77
N SER A 43 3.22 -13.76 1.64
CA SER A 43 3.86 -14.42 0.51
C SER A 43 3.90 -13.53 -0.74
N VAL A 44 4.61 -13.99 -1.78
CA VAL A 44 4.60 -13.34 -3.10
C VAL A 44 3.18 -13.28 -3.68
N GLY A 45 2.35 -14.30 -3.42
CA GLY A 45 0.95 -14.29 -3.88
C GLY A 45 0.11 -13.18 -3.25
N ASP A 46 0.39 -12.81 -1.99
CA ASP A 46 -0.27 -11.69 -1.33
C ASP A 46 0.18 -10.34 -1.91
N LEU A 47 1.46 -10.24 -2.27
CA LEU A 47 1.97 -9.06 -2.99
C LEU A 47 1.32 -8.92 -4.36
N ASP A 48 1.22 -10.02 -5.12
CA ASP A 48 0.57 -10.03 -6.44
C ASP A 48 -0.91 -9.62 -6.32
N ALA A 49 -1.61 -10.08 -5.28
CA ALA A 49 -2.99 -9.68 -5.00
C ALA A 49 -3.11 -8.18 -4.67
N ALA A 50 -2.16 -7.62 -3.91
CA ALA A 50 -2.12 -6.20 -3.62
C ALA A 50 -1.88 -5.36 -4.89
N LEU A 51 -0.97 -5.80 -5.76
CA LEU A 51 -0.66 -5.14 -7.03
C LEU A 51 -1.83 -5.22 -8.01
N ALA A 52 -2.49 -6.38 -8.12
CA ALA A 52 -3.69 -6.53 -8.93
C ALA A 52 -4.82 -5.61 -8.45
N SER A 53 -5.06 -5.56 -7.13
CA SER A 53 -6.05 -4.66 -6.54
C SER A 53 -5.73 -3.18 -6.80
N TYR A 54 -4.46 -2.80 -6.81
CA TYR A 54 -4.03 -1.45 -7.17
C TYR A 54 -4.28 -1.15 -8.66
N ALA A 55 -3.96 -2.09 -9.56
CA ALA A 55 -4.11 -1.92 -11.01
C ALA A 55 -5.58 -1.81 -11.45
N GLU A 56 -6.51 -2.44 -10.73
CA GLU A 56 -7.96 -2.39 -11.03
C GLU A 56 -8.63 -1.07 -10.64
N ARG A 57 -8.01 -0.23 -9.81
CA ARG A 57 -8.64 1.03 -9.36
C ARG A 57 -8.63 2.06 -10.47
N GLU A 58 -9.82 2.55 -10.81
CA GLU A 58 -9.96 3.72 -11.69
C GLU A 58 -9.39 4.96 -11.00
N ARG A 59 -8.35 5.54 -11.61
CA ARG A 59 -7.72 6.76 -11.11
C ARG A 59 -8.66 7.93 -11.30
N ARG A 60 -9.16 8.49 -10.19
CA ARG A 60 -10.28 9.45 -10.23
C ARG A 60 -9.89 10.86 -10.63
N PHE A 61 -8.66 11.31 -10.45
CA PHE A 61 -8.20 12.64 -10.89
C PHE A 61 -6.67 12.68 -11.02
N GLY A 62 -6.16 13.17 -12.17
CA GLY A 62 -4.74 13.51 -12.32
C GLY A 62 -3.79 12.32 -12.37
N ARG A 63 -3.74 11.70 -13.56
CA ARG A 63 -2.91 10.53 -13.94
C ARG A 63 -3.33 9.22 -13.31
#